data_AF-A0A6A6LFD8-F1
#
_entry.id   AF-A0A6A6LFD8-F1
#
_cell.length_a   1.000
_cell.length_b   1.000
_cell.length_c   1.000
_cell.angle_alpha   90.00
_cell.angle_beta   90.00
_cell.angle_gamma   90.00
#
_symmetry.space_group_name_H-M   'P 1'
#
loop_
_entity.id
_entity.type
_entity.pdbx_description
1 polymer ?
#
loop_
_entity_poly.entity_id
_entity_poly.type
_entity_poly.pdbx_seq_one_letter_code
_entity_poly.pdbx_strand_id
1 'polypeptide(L)'
;MGRWMKPEVYPLMAAMTFVTSMCIFQLTRNILLNPDVRINKDHRRMAVLENEEEGEKYVEHGLRKFLRTRRPEIMPAINHFFSDNDK
;
A
#
# COMPACT_ATOMS: atom_id res chain seq x y z
N MET A 1 1.53 22.50 23.07
CA MET A 1 0.63 21.62 22.28
C MET A 1 -0.78 21.48 22.86
N GLY A 2 -0.97 21.37 24.19
CA GLY A 2 -2.29 21.07 24.78
C GLY A 2 -3.42 22.08 24.54
N ARG A 3 -3.12 23.37 24.29
CA ARG A 3 -4.17 24.39 24.07
C ARG A 3 -4.95 24.24 22.75
N TRP A 4 -4.42 23.49 21.79
CA TRP A 4 -5.00 23.31 20.44
C TRP A 4 -5.53 21.89 20.19
N MET A 5 -5.30 20.96 21.13
CA MET A 5 -5.76 19.57 21.07
C MET A 5 -7.12 19.46 21.74
N LYS A 6 -8.16 20.00 21.08
CA LYS A 6 -9.54 19.79 21.50
C LYS A 6 -10.05 18.43 20.98
N PRO A 7 -11.04 17.80 21.64
CA PRO A 7 -11.63 16.54 21.21
C PRO A 7 -12.06 16.53 19.73
N GLU A 8 -12.56 17.66 19.22
CA GLU A 8 -13.03 17.76 17.84
C GLU A 8 -11.89 17.73 16.80
N VAL A 9 -10.65 17.97 17.23
CA VAL A 9 -9.47 18.06 16.36
C VAL A 9 -8.85 16.69 16.09
N TYR A 10 -9.01 15.72 17.00
CA TYR A 10 -8.47 14.36 16.83
C TYR A 10 -8.91 13.65 15.55
N PRO A 11 -10.20 13.62 15.15
CA PRO A 11 -10.59 12.96 13.90
C PRO A 11 -9.98 13.63 12.66
N LEU A 12 -9.85 14.96 12.67
CA LEU A 12 -9.20 15.70 11.58
C LEU A 12 -7.70 15.37 11.51
N MET A 13 -7.01 15.36 12.65
CA MET A 13 -5.60 14.99 12.73
C MET A 13 -5.37 13.53 12.32
N ALA A 14 -6.27 12.62 12.71
CA ALA A 14 -6.20 11.22 12.31
C ALA A 14 -6.28 11.08 10.78
N ALA A 15 -7.23 11.75 10.13
CA ALA A 15 -7.35 11.74 8.67
C ALA A 15 -6.10 12.33 7.97
N MET A 16 -5.64 13.49 8.43
CA MET A 16 -4.47 14.18 7.84
C MET A 16 -3.18 13.36 8.00
N THR A 17 -2.95 12.77 9.17
CA THR A 17 -1.78 11.92 9.42
C THR A 17 -1.85 10.60 8.64
N PHE A 18 -3.04 10.02 8.51
CA PHE A 18 -3.27 8.84 7.68
C PHE A 18 -2.91 9.11 6.21
N VAL A 19 -3.44 10.19 5.61
CA VAL A 19 -3.13 10.52 4.21
C VAL A 19 -1.66 10.86 4.01
N THR A 20 -1.06 11.62 4.94
CA THR A 20 0.36 11.97 4.85
C THR A 20 1.25 10.73 4.94
N SER A 21 0.94 9.80 5.85
CA SER A 21 1.69 8.54 5.97
C SER A 21 1.49 7.64 4.75
N MET A 22 0.30 7.62 4.16
CA MET A 22 0.03 6.91 2.90
C MET A 22 0.91 7.44 1.75
N CYS A 23 1.04 8.77 1.63
CA CYS A 23 1.92 9.38 0.63
C CYS A 23 3.39 9.01 0.88
N ILE A 24 3.86 9.08 2.12
CA ILE A 24 5.24 8.71 2.50
C ILE A 24 5.50 7.23 2.18
N PHE A 25 4.55 6.35 2.51
CA PHE A 25 4.65 4.92 2.22
C PHE A 25 4.76 4.66 0.70
N GLN A 26 3.91 5.30 -0.11
CA GLN A 26 3.97 5.15 -1.56
C GLN A 26 5.28 5.67 -2.16
N LEU A 27 5.76 6.83 -1.71
CA LEU A 27 7.03 7.39 -2.18
C LEU A 27 8.21 6.51 -1.78
N THR A 28 8.23 6.03 -0.54
CA THR A 28 9.28 5.14 -0.03
C THR A 28 9.33 3.84 -0.84
N ARG A 29 8.15 3.27 -1.16
CA ARG A 29 8.05 2.09 -2.03
C ARG A 29 8.57 2.37 -3.44
N ASN A 30 8.21 3.49 -4.05
CA ASN A 30 8.70 3.88 -5.37
C ASN A 30 10.23 4.09 -5.39
N ILE A 31 10.78 4.62 -4.31
CA ILE A 31 12.21 4.87 -4.16
C ILE A 31 13.00 3.55 -4.05
N LEU A 32 12.49 2.59 -3.28
CA LEU A 32 13.22 1.37 -2.94
C LEU A 32 12.94 0.17 -3.84
N LEU A 33 11.74 0.08 -4.43
CA LEU A 33 11.27 -1.13 -5.11
C LEU A 33 10.94 -0.90 -6.58
N ASN A 34 11.04 0.34 -7.11
CA ASN A 34 10.89 0.54 -8.55
C ASN A 34 12.15 0.05 -9.27
N PRO A 35 12.02 -0.84 -10.28
CA PRO A 35 13.16 -1.30 -11.05
C PRO A 35 13.84 -0.17 -11.85
N ASP A 36 13.12 0.93 -12.11
CA ASP A 36 13.64 2.09 -12.83
C ASP A 36 14.44 3.05 -11.94
N VAL A 37 14.25 3.00 -10.61
CA VAL A 37 14.85 3.95 -9.67
C VAL A 37 16.11 3.36 -9.04
N ARG A 38 17.27 3.89 -9.43
CA ARG A 38 18.58 3.38 -9.00
C ARG A 38 19.28 4.31 -8.01
N ILE A 39 19.16 3.99 -6.73
CA ILE A 39 19.77 4.79 -5.65
C ILE A 39 21.18 4.34 -5.35
N ASN A 40 21.44 3.02 -5.40
CA ASN A 40 22.77 2.48 -5.15
C ASN A 40 23.72 2.76 -6.33
N LYS A 41 24.96 3.15 -6.02
CA LYS A 41 26.04 3.37 -6.99
C LYS A 41 26.37 2.11 -7.79
N ASP A 42 26.26 0.93 -7.17
CA ASP A 42 26.54 -0.35 -7.84
C ASP A 42 25.52 -0.61 -8.96
N HIS A 43 24.23 -0.37 -8.69
CA HIS A 43 23.16 -0.56 -9.66
C HIS A 43 23.22 0.44 -10.83
N ARG A 44 23.83 1.61 -10.63
CA ARG A 44 24.07 2.60 -11.70
C ARG A 44 25.20 2.21 -12.65
N ARG A 45 26.14 1.35 -12.22
CA ARG A 45 27.28 0.91 -13.04
C ARG A 45 26.93 -0.26 -13.97
N MET A 46 25.80 -0.93 -13.72
CA MET A 46 25.35 -2.05 -14.55
C MET A 46 24.76 -1.54 -15.87
N ALA A 47 25.39 -1.93 -16.99
CA ALA A 47 24.97 -1.54 -18.34
C ALA A 47 23.82 -2.39 -18.89
N VAL A 48 23.62 -3.61 -18.36
CA VAL A 48 22.55 -4.54 -18.72
C VAL A 48 21.58 -4.68 -17.55
N LEU A 49 20.29 -4.52 -17.83
CA LEU A 49 19.18 -4.54 -16.88
C LEU A 49 18.59 -5.95 -16.78
N GLU A 50 19.23 -6.86 -16.05
CA GLU A 50 18.61 -8.15 -15.67
C GLU A 50 17.69 -7.96 -14.46
N ASN A 51 16.66 -7.11 -14.63
CA ASN A 51 15.78 -6.64 -13.55
C ASN A 51 14.40 -7.34 -13.53
N GLU A 52 14.27 -8.49 -14.20
CA GLU A 52 12.99 -9.22 -14.32
C GLU A 52 12.44 -9.62 -12.93
N GLU A 53 13.28 -10.19 -12.07
CA GLU A 53 12.87 -10.63 -10.72
C GLU A 53 12.44 -9.45 -9.82
N GLU A 54 13.10 -8.29 -9.95
CA GLU A 54 12.73 -7.08 -9.23
C GLU A 54 11.40 -6.50 -9.73
N GLY A 55 11.19 -6.51 -11.06
CA GLY A 55 9.94 -6.11 -11.69
C GLY A 55 8.76 -7.00 -11.28
N GLU A 56 8.95 -8.32 -11.24
CA GLU A 56 7.93 -9.26 -10.76
C GLU A 56 7.56 -8.98 -9.29
N LYS A 57 8.55 -8.74 -8.42
CA LYS A 57 8.31 -8.39 -7.01
C LYS A 57 7.61 -7.04 -6.87
N TYR A 58 7.88 -6.09 -7.74
CA TYR A 58 7.20 -4.79 -7.75
C TYR A 58 5.73 -4.91 -8.15
N VAL A 59 5.43 -5.65 -9.23
CA VAL A 59 4.05 -5.85 -9.72
C VAL A 59 3.24 -6.74 -8.78
N GLU A 60 3.82 -7.86 -8.35
CA GLU A 60 3.15 -8.84 -7.50
C GLU A 60 3.43 -8.61 -6.00
N HIS A 61 3.06 -7.45 -5.49
CA HIS A 61 3.18 -7.17 -4.06
C HIS A 61 2.28 -8.10 -3.21
N GLY A 62 2.66 -8.32 -1.95
CA GLY A 62 2.02 -9.31 -1.06
C GLY A 62 0.51 -9.21 -0.94
N LEU A 63 -0.04 -7.99 -0.85
CA LEU A 63 -1.49 -7.78 -0.85
C LEU A 63 -2.17 -8.26 -2.15
N ARG A 64 -1.56 -8.04 -3.32
CA ARG A 64 -2.08 -8.52 -4.60
C ARG A 64 -2.04 -10.04 -4.69
N LYS A 65 -0.95 -10.67 -4.22
CA LYS A 65 -0.85 -12.14 -4.11
C LYS A 65 -1.91 -12.70 -3.18
N PHE A 66 -2.11 -12.07 -2.02
CA PHE A 66 -3.11 -12.48 -1.03
C PHE A 66 -4.54 -12.37 -1.54
N LEU A 67 -4.87 -11.30 -2.28
CA LEU A 67 -6.21 -11.09 -2.83
C LEU A 67 -6.50 -11.95 -4.06
N ARG A 68 -5.49 -12.51 -4.74
CA ARG A 68 -5.67 -13.30 -5.97
C ARG A 68 -6.49 -14.58 -5.77
N THR A 69 -6.43 -15.17 -4.57
CA THR A 69 -7.15 -16.42 -4.24
C THR A 69 -8.50 -16.18 -3.58
N ARG A 70 -8.82 -14.92 -3.24
CA ARG A 70 -10.07 -14.54 -2.60
C ARG A 70 -11.10 -14.15 -3.66
N ARG A 71 -12.38 -14.37 -3.35
CA ARG A 71 -13.46 -13.81 -4.17
C ARG A 71 -13.40 -12.27 -4.11
N PRO A 72 -13.68 -11.57 -5.22
CA PRO A 72 -13.66 -10.12 -5.26
C PRO A 72 -14.87 -9.55 -4.51
N GLU A 73 -14.79 -9.57 -3.18
CA GLU A 73 -15.82 -9.06 -2.28
C GLU A 73 -15.20 -8.01 -1.35
N ILE A 74 -15.77 -6.80 -1.37
CA ILE A 74 -15.24 -5.66 -0.62
C ILE A 74 -15.46 -5.86 0.89
N MET A 75 -16.60 -6.43 1.27
CA MET A 75 -16.96 -6.73 2.66
C MET A 75 -17.69 -8.07 2.72
N PRO A 76 -16.96 -9.21 2.68
CA PRO A 76 -17.59 -10.53 2.63
C PRO A 76 -18.56 -10.75 3.79
N ALA A 77 -18.20 -10.34 5.01
CA ALA A 77 -19.09 -10.48 6.17
C ALA A 77 -20.42 -9.72 6.04
N ILE A 78 -20.40 -8.52 5.45
CA ILE A 78 -21.61 -7.72 5.23
C ILE A 78 -22.40 -8.28 4.04
N ASN A 79 -21.72 -8.66 2.97
CA ASN A 79 -22.34 -9.26 1.81
C ASN A 79 -23.07 -10.55 2.19
N HIS A 80 -22.39 -11.48 2.86
CA HIS A 80 -22.97 -12.72 3.38
C HIS A 80 -24.15 -12.45 4.32
N PHE A 81 -24.04 -11.47 5.23
CA PHE A 81 -25.15 -11.10 6.11
C PHE A 81 -26.43 -10.69 5.36
N PHE A 82 -26.31 -9.99 4.23
CA PHE A 82 -27.48 -9.55 3.43
C PHE A 82 -27.88 -10.53 2.31
N SER A 83 -26.96 -11.38 1.84
CA SER A 83 -27.21 -12.30 0.73
C SER A 83 -27.58 -13.72 1.16
N ASP A 84 -27.08 -14.18 2.31
CA ASP A 84 -27.40 -15.50 2.83
C ASP A 84 -28.79 -15.44 3.47
N ASN A 85 -29.80 -15.83 2.68
CA ASN A 85 -31.15 -16.11 3.17
C ASN A 85 -31.15 -17.47 3.87
N ASP A 86 -30.57 -17.54 5.07
CA ASP A 86 -30.81 -18.68 5.96
C ASP A 86 -32.29 -18.64 6.39
N LYS A 87 -32.99 -19.74 6.14
CA LYS A 87 -34.33 -19.99 6.71
C LYS A 87 -34.21 -20.39 8.17
#